data_AF-A0A644X404-F1
#
_entry.id   AF-A0A644X404-F1
#
_cell.length_a   1.000
_cell.length_b   1.000
_cell.length_c   1.000
_cell.angle_alpha   90.00
_cell.angle_beta   90.00
_cell.angle_gamma   90.00
#
_symmetry.space_group_name_H-M   'P 1'
#
loop_
_entity.id
_entity.type
_entity.pdbx_description
1 polymer ?
#
loop_
_entity_poly.entity_id
_entity_poly.type
_entity_poly.pdbx_seq_one_letter_code
_entity_poly.pdbx_strand_id
1 'polypeptide(L)' 'MITVNPKVREFDQELVKRLIQSIRVHKGMKVEIQFHSGIVMMQEVDYYED' A
#
# COMPACT_ATOMS: atom_id res chain seq x y z
N MET A 1 -27.66 1.45 2.24
CA MET A 1 -26.31 1.64 1.65
C MET A 1 -25.44 2.20 2.76
N ILE A 2 -24.50 1.41 3.28
CA ILE A 2 -23.68 1.83 4.43
C ILE A 2 -22.51 2.61 3.86
N THR A 3 -22.53 3.93 3.97
CA THR A 3 -21.42 4.80 3.57
C THR A 3 -20.28 4.56 4.56
N VAL A 4 -19.26 3.82 4.14
CA VAL A 4 -18.03 3.63 4.92
C VAL A 4 -17.43 5.01 5.16
N ASN A 5 -17.43 5.47 6.40
CA ASN A 5 -16.90 6.78 6.76
C ASN A 5 -15.36 6.71 6.75
N PRO A 6 -14.67 7.29 5.76
CA PRO A 6 -13.25 7.09 5.57
C PRO A 6 -12.51 8.05 6.48
N LYS A 7 -12.46 7.76 7.79
CA LYS A 7 -11.37 8.30 8.62
C LYS A 7 -10.02 7.63 8.28
N VAL A 8 -9.81 7.29 7.02
CA VAL A 8 -8.47 7.12 6.45
C VAL A 8 -7.90 8.53 6.50
N ARG A 9 -6.94 8.78 7.39
CA ARG A 9 -6.17 10.04 7.30
C ARG A 9 -5.68 10.12 5.87
N GLU A 10 -6.11 11.14 5.14
CA GLU A 10 -5.57 11.40 3.82
C GLU A 10 -4.06 11.55 3.98
N PHE A 11 -3.31 10.60 3.42
CA PHE A 11 -1.87 10.74 3.40
C PHE A 11 -1.53 11.94 2.52
N ASP A 12 -0.53 12.73 2.93
CA ASP A 12 0.08 13.73 2.07
C ASP A 12 0.59 13.03 0.81
N GLN A 13 -0.13 13.23 -0.28
CA GLN A 13 0.11 12.56 -1.55
C GLN A 13 1.51 12.89 -2.10
N GLU A 14 2.00 14.12 -1.87
CA GLU A 14 3.32 14.55 -2.32
C GLU A 14 4.41 13.92 -1.45
N LEU A 15 4.18 13.74 -0.16
CA LEU A 15 5.10 12.95 0.67
C LEU A 15 5.13 11.48 0.23
N VAL A 16 3.98 10.85 0.00
CA VAL A 16 3.89 9.44 -0.41
C VAL A 16 4.64 9.21 -1.73
N LYS A 17 4.42 10.06 -2.74
CA LYS A 17 5.13 9.97 -4.03
C LYS A 17 6.64 10.15 -3.90
N ARG A 18 7.10 10.98 -2.95
CA ARG A 18 8.54 11.19 -2.70
C ARG A 18 9.19 10.03 -1.95
N LEU A 19 8.42 9.27 -1.18
CA LEU A 19 8.93 8.16 -0.39
C LEU A 19 8.99 6.86 -1.22
N ILE A 20 7.94 6.61 -2.00
CA ILE A 20 7.77 5.36 -2.75
C ILE A 20 8.48 5.46 -4.10
N GLN A 21 9.44 4.57 -4.31
CA GLN A 21 10.13 4.38 -5.58
C GLN A 21 9.33 3.48 -6.53
N SER A 22 8.80 2.35 -6.03
CA SER A 22 7.98 1.45 -6.84
C SER A 22 7.03 0.60 -6.00
N ILE A 23 5.94 0.16 -6.62
CA ILE A 23 4.99 -0.81 -6.07
C ILE A 23 4.83 -1.93 -7.10
N ARG A 24 4.98 -3.19 -6.67
CA ARG A 24 4.89 -4.37 -7.54
C ARG A 24 3.99 -5.43 -6.92
N VAL A 25 3.16 -6.03 -7.75
CA VAL A 25 2.33 -7.18 -7.37
C VAL A 25 2.97 -8.43 -7.95
N HIS A 26 3.22 -9.40 -7.09
CA HIS A 26 3.77 -10.69 -7.44
C HIS A 26 2.67 -11.77 -7.43
N LYS A 27 2.91 -12.89 -8.12
CA LYS A 27 2.04 -14.07 -8.01
C LYS A 27 1.90 -14.51 -6.56
N GLY A 28 0.72 -15.01 -6.20
CA GLY A 28 0.42 -15.44 -4.83
C GLY A 28 0.08 -14.29 -3.88
N MET A 29 -0.53 -13.22 -4.41
CA MET A 29 -1.05 -12.09 -3.61
C MET A 29 -0.01 -11.39 -2.74
N LYS A 30 1.21 -11.27 -3.27
CA LYS A 30 2.30 -10.56 -2.58
C LYS A 30 2.45 -9.16 -3.16
N VAL A 31 2.47 -8.16 -2.30
CA VAL A 31 2.76 -6.78 -2.66
C VAL A 31 4.16 -6.44 -2.16
N GLU A 32 4.95 -5.85 -3.03
CA GLU A 32 6.26 -5.29 -2.72
C GLU A 32 6.22 -3.78 -2.89
N ILE A 33 6.72 -3.06 -1.90
CA ILE A 33 6.90 -1.61 -1.92
C ILE A 33 8.38 -1.32 -1.73
N GLN A 34 8.95 -0.58 -2.67
CA GLN A 34 10.32 -0.09 -2.57
C GLN A 34 10.31 1.40 -2.25
N PHE A 35 11.07 1.78 -1.25
CA PHE A 35 11.27 3.17 -0.86
C PHE A 35 12.59 3.70 -1.42
N HIS A 36 12.64 5.01 -1.71
CA HIS A 36 13.88 5.65 -2.17
C HIS A 36 15.04 5.57 -1.16
N SER A 37 14.76 5.28 0.11
CA SER A 37 15.77 4.99 1.13
C SER A 37 16.49 3.65 0.96
N GLY A 38 16.02 2.80 0.05
CA GLY A 38 16.49 1.42 -0.13
C GLY A 38 15.75 0.39 0.73
N ILE A 39 14.79 0.83 1.57
CA ILE A 39 13.91 -0.09 2.31
C ILE A 39 12.99 -0.80 1.31
N VAL A 40 12.87 -2.11 1.45
CA VAL A 40 11.93 -2.94 0.70
C VAL A 40 10.97 -3.59 1.69
N MET A 41 9.69 -3.32 1.52
CA MET A 41 8.60 -3.94 2.29
C MET A 41 7.91 -4.97 1.41
N MET A 42 7.74 -6.18 1.94
CA MET A 42 6.97 -7.24 1.29
C MET A 42 5.85 -7.69 2.21
N GLN A 43 4.64 -7.76 1.66
CA GLN A 43 3.44 -8.10 2.42
C GLN A 43 2.62 -9.13 1.65
N GLU A 44 2.18 -10.17 2.36
CA GLU A 44 1.16 -11.10 1.88
C GLU A 44 -0.21 -10.48 2.11
N VAL A 45 -1.03 -10.47 1.06
CA VAL A 45 -2.41 -9.98 1.13
C VAL A 45 -3.29 -11.21 1.30
N ASP A 46 -3.87 -11.36 2.49
CA ASP A 46 -4.92 -12.34 2.72
C ASP A 46 -6.26 -11.76 2.22
N TYR A 47 -6.98 -12.51 1.39
CA TYR A 47 -8.39 -12.20 1.13
C TYR A 47 -9.17 -12.50 2.41
N TYR A 48 -9.67 -11.46 3.08
CA TYR A 48 -10.77 -11.62 4.02
C TYR A 48 -12.04 -11.76 3.18
N GLU A 49 -12.64 -12.95 3.17
CA GLU A 49 -14.04 -13.10 2.74
C GLU A 49 -14.94 -12.44 3.80
N ASP A 50 -15.95 -11.69 3.33
CA ASP A 50 -16.74 -10.68 4.06
C ASP A 50 -17.30 -11.08 5.45
#